data_AF-A0A165EYC6-F1
#
_entry.id   AF-A0A165EYC6-F1
#
_cell.length_a   1.000
_cell.length_b   1.000
_cell.length_c   1.000
_cell.angle_alpha   90.00
_cell.angle_beta   90.00
_cell.angle_gamma   90.00
#
_symmetry.space_group_name_H-M   'P 1'
#
loop_
_entity.id
_entity.type
_entity.pdbx_description
1 polymer ?
#
loop_
_entity_poly.entity_id
_entity_poly.type
_entity_poly.pdbx_seq_one_letter_code
_entity_poly.pdbx_strand_id
1 'polypeptide(L)'
;MFVQASAVIYAQIYRKDDAPRYRRGNKVLITICCFNLCILYPGTKLYYRWRNAQRDKIWSKMTSEEKAHYLATTTDFGNRRLDFRFAH
;
A
#
# COMPACT_ATOMS: atom_id res chain seq x y z
N MET A 1 -8.36 0.08 -15.73
CA MET A 1 -7.56 -0.32 -16.91
C MET A 1 -6.05 -0.35 -16.61
N PHE A 2 -5.61 -1.07 -15.57
CA PHE A 2 -4.18 -1.25 -15.25
C PHE A 2 -3.67 -2.68 -15.48
N VAL A 3 -4.58 -3.66 -15.49
CA VAL A 3 -4.25 -5.08 -15.70
C VAL A 3 -3.65 -5.35 -17.08
N GLN A 4 -4.15 -4.66 -18.11
CA GLN A 4 -3.61 -4.77 -19.47
C GLN A 4 -2.21 -4.14 -19.58
N ALA A 5 -1.97 -3.02 -18.91
CA ALA A 5 -0.65 -2.38 -18.91
C ALA A 5 0.41 -3.25 -18.23
N SER A 6 0.08 -3.91 -17.11
CA SER A 6 1.01 -4.86 -16.47
C SER A 6 1.34 -6.06 -17.35
N ALA A 7 0.38 -6.54 -18.14
CA ALA A 7 0.61 -7.64 -19.09
C ALA A 7 1.58 -7.22 -20.20
N VAL A 8 1.46 -6.00 -20.72
CA VAL A 8 2.40 -5.45 -21.72
C VAL A 8 3.81 -5.32 -21.14
N ILE A 9 3.95 -4.80 -19.91
CA ILE A 9 5.26 -4.68 -19.25
C ILE A 9 5.89 -6.07 -19.04
N TYR A 10 5.12 -7.02 -18.52
CA TYR A 10 5.59 -8.40 -18.30
C TYR A 10 6.09 -9.06 -19.59
N ALA A 11 5.36 -8.91 -20.69
CA ALA A 11 5.71 -9.46 -21.99
C ALA A 11 7.04 -8.91 -22.57
N GLN A 12 7.54 -7.78 -22.06
CA GLN A 12 8.78 -7.15 -22.51
C GLN A 12 9.98 -7.42 -21.59
N ILE A 13 9.80 -8.13 -20.47
CA ILE A 13 10.90 -8.43 -19.53
C ILE A 13 11.92 -9.38 -20.17
N TYR A 14 11.44 -10.44 -20.84
CA TYR A 14 12.26 -11.39 -21.57
C TYR A 14 12.26 -11.06 -23.06
N ARG A 15 13.43 -10.71 -23.58
CA ARG A 15 13.60 -10.31 -24.99
C ARG A 15 14.54 -11.28 -25.70
N LYS A 16 14.31 -11.48 -26.99
CA LYS A 16 15.06 -12.44 -27.81
C LYS A 16 16.56 -12.12 -27.91
N ASP A 17 16.95 -10.85 -27.81
CA ASP A 17 18.34 -10.39 -27.81
C ASP A 17 19.14 -10.82 -26.56
N ASP A 18 18.46 -11.15 -25.47
CA ASP A 18 19.06 -11.58 -24.20
C ASP A 18 19.06 -13.12 -24.03
N ALA A 19 18.56 -13.85 -25.03
CA ALA A 19 18.56 -15.32 -25.04
C ALA A 19 20.00 -15.89 -25.19
N PRO A 20 20.27 -17.11 -24.70
CA PRO A 20 19.37 -18.03 -23.98
C PRO A 20 19.40 -17.85 -22.45
N ARG A 21 20.33 -17.05 -21.91
CA ARG A 21 20.56 -16.94 -20.46
C ARG A 21 19.73 -15.86 -19.77
N TYR A 22 19.16 -14.93 -20.54
CA TYR A 22 18.25 -13.88 -20.08
C TYR A 22 18.75 -13.08 -18.85
N ARG A 23 20.00 -12.65 -18.87
CA ARG A 23 20.63 -11.98 -17.72
C ARG A 23 19.96 -10.65 -17.39
N ARG A 24 19.56 -9.88 -18.41
CA ARG A 24 18.86 -8.60 -18.23
C ARG A 24 17.46 -8.84 -17.65
N GLY A 25 16.70 -9.78 -18.20
CA GLY A 25 15.35 -10.11 -17.71
C GLY A 25 15.37 -10.54 -16.24
N ASN A 26 16.27 -11.45 -15.88
CA ASN A 26 16.42 -11.94 -14.50
C ASN A 26 16.86 -10.83 -13.54
N LYS A 27 17.78 -9.95 -13.97
CA LYS A 27 18.18 -8.78 -13.16
C LYS A 27 16.99 -7.86 -12.86
N VAL A 28 16.14 -7.59 -13.86
CA VAL A 28 14.93 -6.76 -13.69
C VAL A 28 13.99 -7.38 -12.65
N LEU A 29 13.71 -8.69 -12.74
CA LEU A 29 12.85 -9.37 -11.78
C LEU A 29 13.40 -9.33 -10.35
N ILE A 30 14.71 -9.56 -10.20
CA ILE A 30 15.37 -9.49 -8.88
C ILE A 30 15.28 -8.06 -8.34
N THR A 31 15.52 -7.03 -9.15
CA THR A 31 15.39 -5.63 -8.73
C THR A 31 13.96 -5.31 -8.28
N ILE A 32 12.93 -5.77 -9.00
CA ILE A 32 11.53 -5.60 -8.61
C ILE A 32 11.26 -6.32 -7.28
N CYS A 33 11.76 -7.53 -7.11
CA CYS A 33 11.60 -8.30 -5.87
C CYS A 33 12.25 -7.58 -4.67
N CYS A 34 13.50 -7.14 -4.81
CA CYS A 34 14.20 -6.37 -3.78
C CYS A 34 13.47 -5.05 -3.47
N PHE A 35 12.97 -4.34 -4.47
CA PHE A 35 12.18 -3.13 -4.26
C PHE A 35 10.92 -3.42 -3.43
N ASN A 36 10.19 -4.49 -3.74
CA ASN A 36 9.00 -4.88 -2.98
C ASN A 36 9.34 -5.20 -1.52
N LEU A 37 10.35 -6.05 -1.31
CA LEU A 37 10.74 -6.51 0.02
C LEU A 37 11.35 -5.41 0.88
N CYS A 38 12.24 -4.59 0.32
CA CYS A 38 13.02 -3.62 1.10
C CYS A 38 12.34 -2.27 1.22
N ILE A 39 11.51 -1.88 0.25
CA ILE A 39 10.94 -0.52 0.19
C ILE A 39 9.42 -0.59 0.33
N LEU A 40 8.73 -1.35 -0.51
CA LEU A 40 7.27 -1.31 -0.56
C LEU A 40 6.62 -1.85 0.71
N TYR A 41 7.00 -3.05 1.17
CA TYR A 41 6.38 -3.64 2.37
C TYR A 41 6.71 -2.88 3.66
N PRO A 42 7.98 -2.52 3.94
CA PRO A 42 8.30 -1.72 5.12
C PRO A 42 7.66 -0.33 5.03
N GLY A 43 7.65 0.30 3.86
CA GLY A 43 7.01 1.59 3.63
C GLY A 43 5.50 1.55 3.89
N THR A 44 4.82 0.50 3.42
CA THR A 44 3.37 0.30 3.67
C THR A 44 3.10 0.10 5.16
N LYS A 45 3.90 -0.72 5.84
CA LYS A 45 3.79 -0.94 7.30
C LYS A 45 3.99 0.36 8.08
N LEU A 46 5.04 1.12 7.75
CA LEU A 46 5.31 2.42 8.39
C LEU A 46 4.18 3.41 8.14
N TYR A 47 3.66 3.47 6.91
CA TYR A 47 2.52 4.31 6.56
C TYR A 47 1.28 3.96 7.38
N TYR A 48 0.94 2.66 7.50
CA TYR A 48 -0.19 2.22 8.31
C TYR A 48 -0.03 2.55 9.80
N ARG A 49 1.16 2.32 10.36
CA ARG A 49 1.49 2.73 11.74
C ARG A 49 1.28 4.22 11.95
N TRP A 50 1.83 5.04 11.05
CA TRP A 50 1.72 6.48 11.13
C TRP A 50 0.26 6.95 10.99
N ARG A 51 -0.50 6.43 10.03
CA ARG A 51 -1.92 6.78 9.87
C ARG A 51 -2.76 6.39 11.09
N ASN A 52 -2.54 5.21 11.66
CA ASN A 52 -3.21 4.80 12.89
C ASN A 52 -2.86 5.76 14.04
N ALA A 53 -1.58 6.09 14.24
CA ALA A 53 -1.16 7.01 15.30
C ALA A 53 -1.75 8.42 15.15
N GLN A 54 -1.86 8.95 13.92
CA GLN A 54 -2.51 10.24 13.68
C GLN A 54 -4.01 10.19 14.04
N ARG A 55 -4.70 9.09 13.69
CA ARG A 55 -6.10 8.90 14.04
C ARG A 55 -6.30 8.71 15.53
N ASP A 56 -5.44 7.94 16.19
CA ASP A 56 -5.47 7.75 17.64
C ASP A 56 -5.29 9.06 18.38
N LYS A 57 -4.41 9.95 17.91
CA LYS A 57 -4.21 11.29 18.50
C LYS A 57 -5.47 12.16 18.42
N ILE A 58 -6.27 12.02 17.37
CA ILE A 58 -7.53 12.75 17.21
C ILE A 58 -8.62 12.09 18.08
N TRP A 59 -8.74 10.77 17.97
CA TRP A 59 -9.75 10.00 18.69
C TRP A 59 -9.58 10.06 20.22
N SER A 60 -8.35 10.06 20.72
CA SER A 60 -8.07 10.15 22.16
C SER A 60 -8.41 11.51 22.76
N LYS A 61 -8.41 12.57 21.95
CA LYS A 61 -8.80 13.92 22.36
C LYS A 61 -10.30 14.15 22.39
N MET A 62 -11.08 13.31 21.70
CA MET A 62 -12.53 13.44 21.65
C MET A 62 -13.19 12.92 22.92
N THR A 63 -14.19 13.65 23.42
CA THR A 63 -15.05 13.19 24.53
C THR A 63 -15.98 12.06 24.07
N SER A 64 -16.64 11.41 25.03
CA SER A 64 -17.58 10.33 24.74
C SER A 64 -18.76 10.81 23.87
N GLU A 65 -19.23 12.03 24.11
CA GLU A 65 -20.33 12.66 23.38
C GLU A 65 -19.92 12.99 21.94
N GLU A 66 -18.71 13.54 21.75
CA GLU A 66 -18.16 13.85 20.42
C GLU A 66 -17.95 12.58 19.59
N LYS A 67 -17.49 11.49 20.23
CA LYS A 67 -17.35 10.17 19.57
C LYS A 67 -18.71 9.63 19.15
N ALA A 68 -19.72 9.70 20.04
CA ALA A 68 -21.07 9.24 19.73
C ALA A 68 -21.69 10.05 18.58
N HIS A 69 -21.51 11.38 18.61
CA HIS A 69 -21.94 12.26 17.53
C HIS A 69 -21.23 11.91 16.21
N TYR A 70 -19.91 11.77 16.21
CA TYR A 70 -19.15 11.37 15.01
C TYR A 70 -19.66 10.05 14.43
N LEU A 71 -19.87 9.03 15.26
CA LEU A 71 -20.36 7.72 14.81
C LEU A 71 -21.78 7.80 14.22
N ALA A 72 -22.62 8.70 14.73
CA ALA A 72 -23.99 8.88 14.26
C ALA A 72 -24.08 9.70 12.96
N THR A 73 -23.18 10.67 12.76
CA THR A 73 -23.30 11.66 11.67
C THR A 73 -22.23 11.54 10.59
N THR A 74 -21.20 10.69 10.76
CA THR A 74 -20.09 10.63 9.81
C THR A 74 -20.53 10.11 8.44
N THR A 75 -20.02 10.75 7.39
CA THR A 75 -20.14 10.31 5.99
C THR A 75 -18.87 9.59 5.51
N ASP A 76 -17.91 9.37 6.41
CA ASP A 76 -16.69 8.62 6.10
C ASP A 76 -16.99 7.13 5.95
N PHE A 77 -16.60 6.54 4.82
CA PHE A 77 -16.78 5.12 4.55
C PHE A 77 -15.49 4.32 4.66
N GLY A 78 -15.58 3.15 5.29
CA GLY A 78 -14.53 2.15 5.36
C GLY A 78 -13.22 2.70 5.95
N ASN A 79 -12.15 2.61 5.16
CA ASN A 79 -10.80 2.97 5.61
C ASN A 79 -10.61 4.46 5.89
N ARG A 80 -11.59 5.33 5.58
CA ARG A 80 -11.51 6.78 5.80
C ARG A 80 -11.90 7.18 7.23
N ARG A 81 -12.72 6.37 7.91
CA ARG A 81 -13.21 6.66 9.24
C ARG A 81 -12.10 6.83 10.28
N LEU A 82 -12.35 7.64 11.30
CA LEU A 82 -11.42 7.90 12.40
C LEU A 82 -11.25 6.72 13.35
N ASP A 83 -12.25 5.85 13.49
CA ASP A 83 -12.19 4.62 14.29
C ASP A 83 -11.52 3.45 13.55
N PHE A 84 -11.38 3.54 12.23
CA PHE A 84 -10.73 2.49 11.44
C PHE A 84 -9.22 2.42 11.71
N ARG A 85 -8.71 1.21 11.97
CA ARG A 85 -7.28 0.93 12.14
C ARG A 85 -6.79 -0.06 11.09
N PHE A 86 -5.72 0.31 10.39
CA PHE A 86 -5.04 -0.57 9.43
C PHE A 86 -4.26 -1.67 10.17
N ALA A 87 -4.41 -2.93 9.75
CA ALA A 87 -3.55 -4.03 10.19
C ALA A 87 -2.15 -3.87 9.59
N HIS A 88 -1.09 -4.00 10.39
CA HIS A 88 0.28 -3.67 9.98
C HIS A 88 1.35 -4.50 10.71
#